data_AF-U6GZ30-F1
#
_entry.id   AF-U6GZ30-F1
#
_cell.length_a   1.000
_cell.length_b   1.000
_cell.length_c   1.000
_cell.angle_alpha   90.00
_cell.angle_beta   90.00
_cell.angle_gamma   90.00
#
_symmetry.space_group_name_H-M   'P 1'
#
loop_
_entity.id
_entity.type
_entity.pdbx_description
1 polymer ?
#
loop_
_entity_poly.entity_id
_entity_poly.type
_entity_poly.pdbx_seq_one_letter_code
_entity_poly.pdbx_strand_id
1 'polypeptide(L)'
;MVLTGSVEAAAAALQKRVSIEDEAAEAVTASGVSAAALNNLEEKQIATLSNLSQRQMLTVVNGLIEGRKLEDLLAETAPDVAARVEQVAAEQAAADTVETDAETAAAAAAAAAAAAAAKEASDEDITPEQLINIAKFVPLRLTYEERRFLRLLEGALEVSEYVDKIDVLCTNKARKIVKEIRHLCAVLVGLLIANDFVFEIGRRYKILNPERLRSAYGKLIYFLMDSNKPEIQQLLQFQLVTPVHTVYSLLASKKNGLALLKDPLVKIATREIMPENKSRAQIDREIREKEAAVKALTRKYASSQTPKQKALFGLRFNLFAKGSQGETFEGPSDVLSAEEVQQCLYSLGDRNTFLRYNQKPCQQMIQYLQQNFRPDEAEDEFSLAICYGANGARLAHSHRVQDAPRVSRAIRIIVEKVQRQTQGWIGSSVVHLGDNNVPNALMFIDKYVQVPRILSPVVSCLEKLPELNSDPSINKYFTYAFGGVDRLRLNKNLTSKSSYSQDSQVCCQSFHGLMEFSQSAP
;
A
#
# COMPACT_ATOMS: atom_id res chain seq x y z
N MET A 1 -34.40 16.87 12.41
CA MET A 1 -34.40 17.95 13.43
C MET A 1 -33.69 19.14 12.82
N VAL A 2 -34.41 20.21 12.47
CA VAL A 2 -33.84 21.41 11.85
C VAL A 2 -33.18 22.23 12.96
N LEU A 3 -31.86 22.41 12.89
CA LEU A 3 -31.12 23.25 13.84
C LEU A 3 -31.28 24.72 13.42
N THR A 4 -32.20 25.42 14.08
CA THR A 4 -32.47 26.86 13.89
C THR A 4 -31.74 27.70 14.94
N GLY A 5 -30.40 27.65 14.97
CA GLY A 5 -29.59 28.47 15.87
C GLY A 5 -28.48 29.19 15.12
N SER A 6 -28.21 30.47 15.47
CA SER A 6 -27.10 31.22 14.86
C SER A 6 -25.74 30.68 15.34
N VAL A 7 -24.71 30.88 14.51
CA VAL A 7 -23.35 30.45 14.80
C VAL A 7 -22.81 31.09 16.09
N GLU A 8 -23.25 32.31 16.43
CA GLU A 8 -22.86 32.94 17.71
C GLU A 8 -23.44 32.20 18.93
N ALA A 9 -24.65 31.64 18.83
CA ALA A 9 -25.25 30.88 19.93
C ALA A 9 -24.50 29.55 20.18
N ALA A 10 -23.99 28.93 19.10
CA ALA A 10 -23.16 27.73 19.21
C ALA A 10 -21.76 28.04 19.80
N ALA A 11 -21.16 29.17 19.43
CA ALA A 11 -19.88 29.63 19.97
C ALA A 11 -19.99 29.99 21.47
N ALA A 12 -21.06 30.65 21.89
CA ALA A 12 -21.32 30.97 23.30
C ALA A 12 -21.57 29.70 24.14
N ALA A 13 -22.25 28.69 23.58
CA ALA A 13 -22.43 27.40 24.24
C ALA A 13 -21.12 26.60 24.38
N LEU A 14 -20.19 26.75 23.42
CA LEU A 14 -18.85 26.16 23.50
C LEU A 14 -17.98 26.87 24.56
N GLN A 15 -17.97 28.20 24.58
CA GLN A 15 -17.27 28.97 25.62
C GLN A 15 -17.77 28.66 27.02
N LYS A 16 -19.09 28.47 27.17
CA LYS A 16 -19.69 28.08 28.45
C LYS A 16 -19.33 26.65 28.89
N ARG A 17 -19.04 25.75 27.95
CA ARG A 17 -18.52 24.39 28.24
C ARG A 17 -17.04 24.43 28.66
N VAL A 18 -16.22 25.25 28.02
CA VAL A 18 -14.81 25.44 28.39
C VAL A 18 -14.70 26.03 29.81
N SER A 19 -15.54 27.01 30.16
CA SER A 19 -15.54 27.56 31.52
C SER A 19 -16.00 26.57 32.60
N ILE A 20 -16.83 25.58 32.26
CA ILE A 20 -17.23 24.50 33.20
C ILE A 20 -16.10 23.48 33.37
N GLU A 21 -15.30 23.23 32.33
CA GLU A 21 -14.10 22.38 32.43
C GLU A 21 -12.99 23.05 33.25
N ASP A 22 -12.84 24.38 33.16
CA ASP A 22 -11.89 25.15 33.98
C ASP A 22 -12.32 25.21 35.47
N GLU A 23 -13.61 25.39 35.77
CA GLU A 23 -14.14 25.31 37.15
C GLU A 23 -14.04 23.89 37.73
N ALA A 24 -14.20 22.85 36.90
CA ALA A 24 -13.99 21.45 37.31
C ALA A 24 -12.50 21.14 37.56
N ALA A 25 -11.59 21.73 36.79
CA ALA A 25 -10.15 21.61 37.00
C ALA A 25 -9.69 22.30 38.30
N GLU A 26 -10.24 23.48 38.63
CA GLU A 26 -9.97 24.15 39.92
C GLU A 26 -10.55 23.37 41.10
N ALA A 27 -11.75 22.77 40.99
CA ALA A 27 -12.33 21.93 42.05
C ALA A 27 -11.52 20.65 42.35
N VAL A 28 -10.80 20.11 41.35
CA VAL A 28 -9.92 18.94 41.52
C VAL A 28 -8.62 19.29 42.27
N THR A 29 -8.19 20.56 42.25
CA THR A 29 -7.00 20.98 43.03
C THR A 29 -7.28 21.13 44.53
N ALA A 30 -8.54 21.24 44.94
CA ALA A 30 -8.95 21.39 46.34
C ALA A 30 -9.00 20.08 47.14
N SER A 31 -8.94 18.91 46.50
CA SER A 31 -9.05 17.58 47.16
C SER A 31 -7.72 16.90 47.48
N GLY A 32 -6.57 17.59 47.36
CA GLY A 32 -5.28 17.11 47.87
C GLY A 32 -4.62 15.97 47.07
N VAL A 33 -5.22 15.50 45.97
CA VAL A 33 -4.57 14.52 45.08
C VAL A 33 -3.66 15.28 44.11
N SER A 34 -2.36 15.35 44.42
CA SER A 34 -1.42 15.99 43.49
C SER A 34 -1.36 15.19 42.18
N ALA A 35 -1.58 15.85 41.05
CA ALA A 35 -1.39 15.28 39.71
C ALA A 35 0.03 14.70 39.50
N ALA A 36 1.00 15.07 40.36
CA ALA A 36 2.35 14.51 40.40
C ALA A 36 2.40 13.03 40.85
N ALA A 37 1.42 12.53 41.62
CA ALA A 37 1.40 11.15 42.10
C ALA A 37 1.06 10.13 40.99
N LEU A 38 0.26 10.52 40.00
CA LEU A 38 -0.12 9.65 38.87
C LEU A 38 0.92 9.63 37.75
N ASN A 39 1.82 10.62 37.71
CA ASN A 39 2.87 10.70 36.69
C ASN A 39 4.09 9.80 36.99
N ASN A 40 4.18 9.23 38.20
CA ASN A 40 5.29 8.39 38.67
C ASN A 40 4.85 6.97 39.06
N LEU A 41 3.94 6.37 38.29
CA LEU A 41 3.50 4.98 38.51
C LEU A 41 4.53 3.97 38.00
N GLU A 42 4.76 2.91 38.79
CA GLU A 42 5.59 1.78 38.38
C GLU A 42 4.84 0.87 37.38
N GLU A 43 5.60 0.14 36.55
CA GLU A 43 5.05 -0.70 35.47
C GLU A 43 4.04 -1.73 36.00
N LYS A 44 4.37 -2.34 37.14
CA LYS A 44 3.51 -3.30 37.84
C LYS A 44 2.19 -2.67 38.30
N GLN A 45 2.22 -1.41 38.75
CA GLN A 45 1.04 -0.69 39.23
C GLN A 45 0.09 -0.37 38.07
N ILE A 46 0.62 0.09 36.93
CA ILE A 46 -0.18 0.40 35.74
C ILE A 46 -0.81 -0.88 35.17
N ALA A 47 -0.03 -1.96 35.06
CA ALA A 47 -0.51 -3.25 34.60
C ALA A 47 -1.62 -3.81 35.51
N THR A 48 -1.46 -3.70 36.83
CA THR A 48 -2.48 -4.15 37.80
C THR A 48 -3.75 -3.30 37.68
N LEU A 49 -3.64 -1.96 37.65
CA LEU A 49 -4.76 -1.04 37.49
C LEU A 49 -5.58 -1.30 36.22
N SER A 50 -4.91 -1.61 35.11
CA SER A 50 -5.56 -1.88 33.82
C SER A 50 -6.37 -3.18 33.78
N ASN A 51 -6.09 -4.11 34.70
CA ASN A 51 -6.75 -5.41 34.81
C ASN A 51 -7.76 -5.49 35.96
N LEU A 52 -8.01 -4.38 36.66
CA LEU A 52 -9.06 -4.30 37.68
C LEU A 52 -10.44 -4.28 37.02
N SER A 53 -11.40 -4.96 37.64
CA SER A 53 -12.81 -4.76 37.31
C SER A 53 -13.26 -3.33 37.64
N GLN A 54 -14.34 -2.85 37.00
CA GLN A 54 -14.90 -1.52 37.30
C GLN A 54 -15.18 -1.31 38.79
N ARG A 55 -15.62 -2.36 39.50
CA ARG A 55 -15.88 -2.31 40.94
C ARG A 55 -14.58 -2.15 41.76
N GLN A 56 -13.53 -2.90 41.41
CA GLN A 56 -12.23 -2.79 42.08
C GLN A 56 -11.56 -1.45 41.79
N MET A 57 -11.68 -0.95 40.56
CA MET A 57 -11.17 0.36 40.17
C MET A 57 -11.82 1.49 40.96
N LEU A 58 -13.15 1.44 41.17
CA LEU A 58 -13.86 2.40 42.01
C LEU A 58 -13.40 2.34 43.48
N THR A 59 -13.12 1.15 44.01
CA THR A 59 -12.58 1.00 45.37
C THR A 59 -11.19 1.62 45.50
N VAL A 60 -10.32 1.42 44.51
CA VAL A 60 -8.99 2.05 44.48
C VAL A 60 -9.10 3.57 44.36
N VAL A 61 -9.96 4.09 43.48
CA VAL A 61 -10.18 5.53 43.32
C VAL A 61 -10.71 6.16 44.61
N ASN A 62 -11.69 5.53 45.28
CA ASN A 62 -12.20 6.03 46.56
C ASN A 62 -11.12 6.04 47.64
N GLY A 63 -10.31 4.97 47.74
CA GLY A 63 -9.19 4.92 48.69
C GLY A 63 -8.10 5.96 48.42
N LEU A 64 -7.85 6.30 47.16
CA LEU A 64 -6.93 7.37 46.78
C LEU A 64 -7.46 8.75 47.16
N ILE A 65 -8.77 8.98 47.00
CA ILE A 65 -9.44 10.21 47.44
C ILE A 65 -9.37 10.35 48.97
N GLU A 66 -9.40 9.23 49.70
CA GLU A 66 -9.19 9.16 51.15
C GLU A 66 -7.71 9.30 51.59
N GLY A 67 -6.78 9.50 50.65
CA GLY A 67 -5.37 9.73 50.93
C GLY A 67 -4.55 8.48 51.23
N ARG A 68 -5.09 7.28 50.95
CA ARG A 68 -4.34 6.02 51.12
C ARG A 68 -3.32 5.83 49.98
N LYS A 69 -2.23 5.12 50.27
CA LYS A 69 -1.19 4.81 49.27
C LYS A 69 -1.70 3.80 48.24
N LEU A 70 -1.33 4.00 46.99
CA LEU A 70 -1.76 3.16 45.88
C LEU A 70 -1.29 1.70 46.01
N GLU A 71 -0.09 1.46 46.51
CA GLU A 71 0.49 0.12 46.68
C GLU A 71 -0.34 -0.73 47.65
N ASP A 72 -0.68 -0.15 48.81
CA ASP A 72 -1.48 -0.81 49.83
C ASP A 72 -2.90 -1.10 49.30
N LEU A 73 -3.48 -0.16 48.54
CA LEU A 73 -4.78 -0.33 47.91
C LEU A 73 -4.76 -1.43 46.86
N LEU A 74 -3.75 -1.50 46.00
CA LEU A 74 -3.65 -2.55 44.97
C LEU A 74 -3.46 -3.93 45.59
N ALA A 75 -2.65 -4.04 46.65
CA ALA A 75 -2.45 -5.29 47.38
C ALA A 75 -3.71 -5.78 48.09
N GLU A 76 -4.54 -4.87 48.61
CA GLU A 76 -5.79 -5.21 49.33
C GLU A 76 -6.95 -5.52 48.37
N THR A 77 -7.09 -4.76 47.29
CA THR A 77 -8.31 -4.78 46.44
C THR A 77 -8.29 -5.91 45.40
N ALA A 78 -7.10 -6.35 44.97
CA ALA A 78 -6.96 -7.38 43.93
C ALA A 78 -5.62 -8.14 44.02
N PRO A 79 -5.36 -8.87 45.12
CA PRO A 79 -4.11 -9.62 45.31
C PRO A 79 -3.90 -10.72 44.26
N ASP A 80 -4.97 -11.30 43.76
CA ASP A 80 -5.00 -12.31 42.70
C ASP A 80 -4.59 -11.74 41.33
N VAL A 81 -5.04 -10.52 41.01
CA VAL A 81 -4.66 -9.82 39.78
C VAL A 81 -3.20 -9.41 39.83
N ALA A 82 -2.73 -8.88 40.96
CA ALA A 82 -1.33 -8.49 41.15
C ALA A 82 -0.38 -9.70 41.02
N ALA A 83 -0.69 -10.83 41.66
CA ALA A 83 0.11 -12.06 41.56
C ALA A 83 0.17 -12.60 40.12
N ARG A 84 -0.95 -12.53 39.39
CA ARG A 84 -1.01 -12.97 37.99
C ARG A 84 -0.23 -12.07 37.05
N VAL A 85 -0.25 -10.75 37.26
CA VAL A 85 0.59 -9.79 36.52
C VAL A 85 2.08 -10.09 36.74
N GLU A 86 2.47 -10.41 37.98
CA GLU A 86 3.86 -10.73 38.30
C GLU A 86 4.33 -12.06 37.72
N GLN A 87 3.49 -13.10 37.75
CA GLN A 87 3.78 -14.38 37.11
C GLN A 87 3.95 -14.22 35.59
N VAL A 88 3.03 -13.52 34.93
CA VAL A 88 3.09 -13.28 33.47
C VAL A 88 4.32 -12.46 33.10
N ALA A 89 4.66 -11.45 33.90
CA ALA A 89 5.88 -10.66 33.68
C ALA A 89 7.16 -11.50 33.83
N ALA A 90 7.21 -12.43 34.79
CA ALA A 90 8.35 -13.33 34.98
C ALA A 90 8.48 -14.35 33.83
N GLU A 91 7.36 -14.93 33.39
CA GLU A 91 7.31 -15.86 32.25
C GLU A 91 7.73 -15.15 30.94
N GLN A 92 7.27 -13.92 30.73
CA GLN A 92 7.66 -13.09 29.58
C GLN A 92 9.15 -12.71 29.63
N ALA A 93 9.68 -12.30 30.79
CA ALA A 93 11.10 -11.99 30.94
C ALA A 93 12.00 -13.21 30.65
N ALA A 94 11.59 -14.40 31.09
CA ALA A 94 12.31 -15.65 30.80
C ALA A 94 12.25 -16.01 29.31
N ALA A 95 11.08 -15.88 28.66
CA ALA A 95 10.92 -16.10 27.23
C ALA A 95 11.77 -15.12 26.40
N ASP A 96 11.75 -13.83 26.76
CA ASP A 96 12.52 -12.77 26.11
C ASP A 96 14.03 -13.03 26.18
N THR A 97 14.55 -13.57 27.30
CA THR A 97 15.99 -13.90 27.41
C THR A 97 16.43 -15.02 26.46
N VAL A 98 15.65 -16.09 26.32
CA VAL A 98 15.99 -17.20 25.42
C VAL A 98 15.83 -16.80 23.95
N GLU A 99 14.80 -15.99 23.63
CA GLU A 99 14.57 -15.50 22.27
C GLU A 99 15.67 -14.50 21.85
N THR A 100 16.12 -13.63 22.76
CA THR A 100 17.19 -12.66 22.47
C THR A 100 18.55 -13.29 22.19
N ASP A 101 18.93 -14.37 22.88
CA ASP A 101 20.20 -15.08 22.64
C ASP A 101 20.23 -15.78 21.27
N ALA A 102 19.15 -16.49 20.90
CA ALA A 102 19.05 -17.15 19.60
C ALA A 102 19.00 -16.14 18.43
N GLU A 103 18.31 -15.02 18.64
CA GLU A 103 18.18 -13.96 17.64
C GLU A 103 19.43 -13.12 17.46
N THR A 104 20.17 -12.83 18.53
CA THR A 104 21.42 -12.07 18.42
C THR A 104 22.46 -12.88 17.64
N ALA A 105 22.50 -14.20 17.83
CA ALA A 105 23.30 -15.09 16.99
C ALA A 105 22.84 -15.08 15.51
N ALA A 106 21.53 -15.15 15.25
CA ALA A 106 20.99 -15.08 13.89
C ALA A 106 21.20 -13.72 13.20
N ALA A 107 21.10 -12.62 13.95
CA ALA A 107 21.36 -11.27 13.46
C ALA A 107 22.85 -11.05 13.19
N ALA A 108 23.75 -11.59 14.02
CA ALA A 108 25.18 -11.59 13.76
C ALA A 108 25.54 -12.39 12.49
N ALA A 109 24.89 -13.54 12.28
CA ALA A 109 25.02 -14.31 11.05
C ALA A 109 24.49 -13.55 9.82
N ALA A 110 23.34 -12.86 9.94
CA ALA A 110 22.79 -12.02 8.88
C ALA A 110 23.69 -10.81 8.58
N ALA A 111 24.29 -10.18 9.60
CA ALA A 111 25.23 -9.09 9.44
C ALA A 111 26.54 -9.56 8.77
N ALA A 112 27.04 -10.75 9.15
CA ALA A 112 28.18 -11.37 8.49
C ALA A 112 27.88 -11.71 7.01
N ALA A 113 26.67 -12.21 6.72
CA ALA A 113 26.22 -12.47 5.35
C ALA A 113 26.06 -11.18 4.53
N ALA A 114 25.52 -10.11 5.13
CA ALA A 114 25.42 -8.80 4.48
C ALA A 114 26.81 -8.20 4.20
N ALA A 115 27.75 -8.34 5.14
CA ALA A 115 29.13 -7.88 4.97
C ALA A 115 29.91 -8.70 3.92
N ALA A 116 29.64 -10.00 3.83
CA ALA A 116 30.18 -10.85 2.76
C ALA A 116 29.60 -10.48 1.39
N ALA A 117 28.29 -10.28 1.30
CA ALA A 117 27.62 -9.84 0.07
C ALA A 117 28.08 -8.44 -0.40
N ALA A 118 28.42 -7.54 0.53
CA ALA A 118 28.98 -6.23 0.20
C ALA A 118 30.40 -6.29 -0.40
N LYS A 119 31.15 -7.37 -0.16
CA LYS A 119 32.46 -7.61 -0.79
C LYS A 119 32.37 -8.23 -2.20
N GLU A 120 31.24 -8.85 -2.51
CA GLU A 120 30.91 -9.44 -3.82
C GLU A 120 29.87 -8.62 -4.59
N ALA A 121 29.75 -7.32 -4.29
CA ALA A 121 28.76 -6.45 -4.94
C ALA A 121 28.99 -6.45 -6.46
N SER A 122 28.03 -7.00 -7.21
CA SER A 122 27.94 -6.83 -8.65
C SER A 122 27.46 -5.41 -8.98
N ASP A 123 27.70 -4.92 -10.19
CA ASP A 123 27.21 -3.62 -10.69
C ASP A 123 25.67 -3.46 -10.64
N GLU A 124 24.93 -4.51 -10.27
CA GLU A 124 23.46 -4.53 -10.18
C GLU A 124 22.91 -4.26 -8.77
N ASP A 125 23.76 -4.16 -7.75
CA ASP A 125 23.32 -3.95 -6.36
C ASP A 125 22.89 -2.50 -6.09
N ILE A 126 21.71 -2.33 -5.49
CA ILE A 126 21.12 -1.02 -5.16
C ILE A 126 21.98 -0.32 -4.10
N THR A 127 22.58 0.80 -4.46
CA THR A 127 23.36 1.65 -3.54
C THR A 127 22.47 2.29 -2.46
N PRO A 128 23.01 2.63 -1.27
CA PRO A 128 22.26 3.34 -0.23
C PRO A 128 21.62 4.65 -0.72
N GLU A 129 22.29 5.39 -1.60
CA GLU A 129 21.79 6.63 -2.20
C GLU A 129 20.60 6.37 -3.13
N GLN A 130 20.66 5.30 -3.94
CA GLN A 130 19.53 4.86 -4.74
C GLN A 130 18.36 4.43 -3.86
N LEU A 131 18.63 3.75 -2.74
CA LEU A 131 17.57 3.32 -1.82
C LEU A 131 16.85 4.51 -1.16
N ILE A 132 17.57 5.58 -0.84
CA ILE A 132 16.97 6.84 -0.36
C ILE A 132 16.08 7.46 -1.44
N ASN A 133 16.53 7.51 -2.69
CA ASN A 133 15.73 8.02 -3.80
C ASN A 133 14.49 7.17 -4.05
N ILE A 134 14.64 5.86 -3.92
CA ILE A 134 13.55 4.88 -3.96
C ILE A 134 12.52 5.17 -2.88
N ALA A 135 12.94 5.36 -1.63
CA ALA A 135 12.06 5.57 -0.49
C ALA A 135 11.16 6.81 -0.62
N LYS A 136 11.55 7.82 -1.42
CA LYS A 136 10.74 9.00 -1.75
C LYS A 136 9.46 8.67 -2.50
N PHE A 137 9.41 7.51 -3.16
CA PHE A 137 8.28 7.06 -3.96
C PHE A 137 7.62 5.79 -3.40
N VAL A 138 8.07 5.28 -2.25
CA VAL A 138 7.48 4.12 -1.59
C VAL A 138 6.44 4.59 -0.58
N PRO A 139 5.13 4.41 -0.85
CA PRO A 139 4.09 4.72 0.12
C PRO A 139 4.21 3.88 1.39
N LEU A 140 3.93 4.49 2.54
CA LEU A 140 3.85 3.75 3.80
C LEU A 140 2.61 2.87 3.85
N ARG A 141 2.78 1.65 4.35
CA ARG A 141 1.72 0.68 4.57
C ARG A 141 0.68 1.28 5.52
N LEU A 142 -0.60 1.10 5.24
CA LEU A 142 -1.63 1.65 6.12
C LEU A 142 -1.60 1.01 7.52
N THR A 143 -1.74 1.82 8.57
CA THR A 143 -1.96 1.35 9.94
C THR A 143 -3.36 0.76 10.10
N TYR A 144 -3.62 0.09 11.23
CA TYR A 144 -4.96 -0.43 11.53
C TYR A 144 -6.01 0.68 11.59
N GLU A 145 -5.65 1.82 12.18
CA GLU A 145 -6.53 2.98 12.28
C GLU A 145 -6.82 3.59 10.90
N GLU A 146 -5.78 3.77 10.08
CA GLU A 146 -5.93 4.28 8.72
C GLU A 146 -6.84 3.41 7.86
N ARG A 147 -6.83 2.08 8.08
CA ARG A 147 -7.77 1.16 7.41
C ARG A 147 -9.22 1.38 7.82
N ARG A 148 -9.50 1.87 9.03
CA ARG A 148 -10.87 2.26 9.43
C ARG A 148 -11.32 3.47 8.63
N PHE A 149 -10.46 4.46 8.46
CA PHE A 149 -10.73 5.65 7.65
C PHE A 149 -10.86 5.33 6.16
N LEU A 150 -10.06 4.40 5.66
CA LEU A 150 -10.17 3.92 4.29
C LEU A 150 -11.57 3.33 4.01
N ARG A 151 -12.09 2.47 4.92
CA ARG A 151 -13.42 1.87 4.77
C ARG A 151 -14.52 2.93 4.77
N LEU A 152 -14.39 3.94 5.62
CA LEU A 152 -15.32 5.07 5.65
C LEU A 152 -15.29 5.85 4.33
N LEU A 153 -14.09 6.16 3.82
CA LEU A 153 -13.91 6.85 2.54
C LEU A 153 -14.50 6.05 1.38
N GLU A 154 -14.21 4.75 1.32
CA GLU A 154 -14.71 3.86 0.28
C GLU A 154 -16.25 3.86 0.27
N GLY A 155 -16.88 3.65 1.42
CA GLY A 155 -18.34 3.72 1.54
C GLY A 155 -18.93 5.09 1.16
N ALA A 156 -18.27 6.19 1.57
CA ALA A 156 -18.71 7.54 1.21
C ALA A 156 -18.62 7.80 -0.31
N LEU A 157 -17.56 7.35 -0.96
CA LEU A 157 -17.37 7.47 -2.40
C LEU A 157 -18.31 6.56 -3.20
N GLU A 158 -18.64 5.39 -2.67
CA GLU A 158 -19.59 4.47 -3.31
C GLU A 158 -20.99 5.06 -3.36
N VAL A 159 -21.47 5.61 -2.24
CA VAL A 159 -22.79 6.26 -2.14
C VAL A 159 -22.80 7.64 -2.85
N SER A 160 -21.62 8.21 -3.12
CA SER A 160 -21.52 9.51 -3.77
C SER A 160 -21.89 9.44 -5.27
N GLU A 161 -22.91 10.20 -5.63
CA GLU A 161 -23.30 10.51 -7.03
C GLU A 161 -22.51 11.71 -7.59
N TYR A 162 -21.32 12.00 -7.05
CA TYR A 162 -20.55 13.21 -7.39
C TYR A 162 -20.33 13.35 -8.90
N VAL A 163 -19.78 12.31 -9.54
CA VAL A 163 -19.45 12.34 -10.98
C VAL A 163 -20.73 12.52 -11.80
N ASP A 164 -21.79 11.78 -11.48
CA ASP A 164 -23.08 11.86 -12.16
C ASP A 164 -23.69 13.26 -12.08
N LYS A 165 -23.54 13.94 -10.94
CA LYS A 165 -24.05 15.30 -10.75
C LYS A 165 -23.18 16.35 -11.44
N ILE A 166 -21.85 16.25 -11.36
CA ILE A 166 -20.94 17.29 -11.89
C ILE A 166 -20.78 17.20 -13.41
N ASP A 167 -20.99 16.04 -14.02
CA ASP A 167 -20.94 15.87 -15.47
C ASP A 167 -22.13 16.49 -16.22
N VAL A 168 -23.21 16.84 -15.51
CA VAL A 168 -24.37 17.54 -16.11
C VAL A 168 -24.06 19.02 -16.35
N LEU A 169 -24.28 19.49 -17.59
CA LEU A 169 -24.18 20.90 -17.98
C LEU A 169 -25.05 21.78 -17.07
N CYS A 170 -24.46 22.82 -16.49
CA CYS A 170 -25.14 23.75 -15.60
C CYS A 170 -24.53 25.15 -15.69
N THR A 171 -25.36 26.17 -15.41
CA THR A 171 -24.98 27.59 -15.54
C THR A 171 -23.96 28.04 -14.50
N ASN A 172 -23.94 27.43 -13.31
CA ASN A 172 -22.99 27.77 -12.24
C ASN A 172 -22.27 26.52 -11.73
N LYS A 173 -21.43 25.95 -12.60
CA LYS A 173 -20.69 24.71 -12.34
C LYS A 173 -19.82 24.78 -11.09
N ALA A 174 -19.18 25.93 -10.84
CA ALA A 174 -18.32 26.11 -9.67
C ALA A 174 -19.09 25.98 -8.33
N ARG A 175 -20.24 26.65 -8.20
CA ARG A 175 -21.07 26.52 -6.99
C ARG A 175 -21.61 25.10 -6.82
N LYS A 176 -21.95 24.41 -7.91
CA LYS A 176 -22.41 23.02 -7.87
C LYS A 176 -21.31 22.08 -7.36
N ILE A 177 -20.08 22.22 -7.87
CA ILE A 177 -18.90 21.49 -7.39
C ILE A 177 -18.72 21.70 -5.89
N VAL A 178 -18.70 22.94 -5.41
CA VAL A 178 -18.54 23.25 -3.99
C VAL A 178 -19.65 22.62 -3.15
N LYS A 179 -20.90 22.66 -3.61
CA LYS A 179 -22.05 22.05 -2.93
C LYS A 179 -21.85 20.54 -2.78
N GLU A 180 -21.49 19.84 -3.84
CA GLU A 180 -21.27 18.39 -3.80
C GLU A 180 -20.03 18.03 -2.96
N ILE A 181 -18.96 18.85 -3.02
CA ILE A 181 -17.79 18.67 -2.15
C ILE A 181 -18.17 18.77 -0.68
N ARG A 182 -18.93 19.82 -0.31
CA ARG A 182 -19.42 19.98 1.07
C ARG A 182 -20.35 18.86 1.48
N HIS A 183 -21.16 18.32 0.58
CA HIS A 183 -22.03 17.19 0.88
C HIS A 183 -21.22 15.92 1.20
N LEU A 184 -20.23 15.58 0.37
CA LEU A 184 -19.35 14.44 0.65
C LEU A 184 -18.56 14.64 1.94
N CYS A 185 -18.01 15.84 2.15
CA CYS A 185 -17.30 16.17 3.39
C CYS A 185 -18.24 16.10 4.59
N ALA A 186 -19.50 16.52 4.49
CA ALA A 186 -20.47 16.40 5.58
C ALA A 186 -20.80 14.94 5.93
N VAL A 187 -20.83 14.03 4.95
CA VAL A 187 -20.95 12.58 5.21
C VAL A 187 -19.74 12.07 5.99
N LEU A 188 -18.53 12.50 5.62
CA LEU A 188 -17.30 12.12 6.31
C LEU A 188 -17.21 12.72 7.73
N VAL A 189 -17.49 14.02 7.87
CA VAL A 189 -17.46 14.79 9.14
C VAL A 189 -18.56 14.34 10.10
N GLY A 190 -19.77 14.06 9.59
CA GLY A 190 -20.90 13.58 10.38
C GLY A 190 -20.68 12.20 11.02
N LEU A 191 -19.65 11.47 10.55
CA LEU A 191 -19.19 10.18 11.08
C LEU A 191 -17.93 10.33 11.97
N LEU A 192 -17.75 11.52 12.55
CA LEU A 192 -16.76 11.88 13.58
C LEU A 192 -15.29 11.99 13.14
N ILE A 193 -14.99 12.01 11.84
CA ILE A 193 -13.61 12.10 11.34
C ILE A 193 -13.53 13.10 10.19
N ALA A 194 -12.89 14.24 10.43
CA ALA A 194 -12.63 15.25 9.41
C ALA A 194 -11.19 15.73 9.52
N ASN A 195 -10.33 15.17 8.70
CA ASN A 195 -8.98 15.68 8.48
C ASN A 195 -8.58 15.35 7.04
N ASP A 196 -7.80 16.22 6.43
CA ASP A 196 -7.35 16.11 5.03
C ASP A 196 -6.57 14.80 4.75
N PHE A 197 -6.17 14.08 5.80
CA PHE A 197 -5.50 12.78 5.70
C PHE A 197 -6.39 11.69 5.06
N VAL A 198 -7.72 11.77 5.13
CA VAL A 198 -8.57 10.66 4.65
C VAL A 198 -8.40 10.45 3.14
N PHE A 199 -8.37 11.54 2.36
CA PHE A 199 -8.18 11.48 0.91
C PHE A 199 -6.74 11.10 0.52
N GLU A 200 -5.75 11.40 1.38
CA GLU A 200 -4.39 10.88 1.26
C GLU A 200 -4.35 9.36 1.43
N ILE A 201 -4.99 8.83 2.48
CA ILE A 201 -5.10 7.38 2.74
C ILE A 201 -5.68 6.65 1.53
N GLY A 202 -6.74 7.18 0.92
CA GLY A 202 -7.33 6.61 -0.29
C GLY A 202 -6.35 6.53 -1.47
N ARG A 203 -5.58 7.61 -1.71
CA ARG A 203 -4.51 7.64 -2.72
C ARG A 203 -3.39 6.67 -2.41
N ARG A 204 -2.87 6.68 -1.18
CA ARG A 204 -1.82 5.78 -0.72
C ARG A 204 -2.23 4.32 -0.84
N TYR A 205 -3.45 3.98 -0.45
CA TYR A 205 -3.99 2.63 -0.56
C TYR A 205 -4.05 2.14 -2.01
N LYS A 206 -4.52 2.99 -2.94
CA LYS A 206 -4.55 2.64 -4.37
C LYS A 206 -3.16 2.43 -4.96
N ILE A 207 -2.17 3.23 -4.55
CA ILE A 207 -0.78 3.03 -5.00
C ILE A 207 -0.24 1.69 -4.48
N LEU A 208 -0.48 1.37 -3.21
CA LEU A 208 -0.10 0.07 -2.61
C LEU A 208 -0.85 -1.11 -3.24
N ASN A 209 -2.10 -0.90 -3.67
CA ASN A 209 -2.98 -1.94 -4.16
C ASN A 209 -3.68 -1.49 -5.46
N PRO A 210 -2.99 -1.47 -6.61
CA PRO A 210 -3.55 -0.97 -7.87
C PRO A 210 -4.84 -1.67 -8.31
N GLU A 211 -5.08 -2.90 -7.85
CA GLU A 211 -6.26 -3.70 -8.18
C GLU A 211 -7.52 -3.37 -7.37
N ARG A 212 -7.38 -2.59 -6.31
CA ARG A 212 -8.48 -2.21 -5.42
C ARG A 212 -9.07 -0.85 -5.83
N LEU A 213 -10.21 -0.50 -5.23
CA LEU A 213 -10.94 0.76 -5.50
C LEU A 213 -11.27 1.02 -6.98
N ARG A 214 -11.58 -0.02 -7.78
CA ARG A 214 -11.78 0.14 -9.24
C ARG A 214 -12.87 1.15 -9.60
N SER A 215 -14.00 1.14 -8.90
CA SER A 215 -15.15 2.03 -9.14
C SER A 215 -15.04 3.37 -8.40
N ALA A 216 -14.55 3.36 -7.16
CA ALA A 216 -14.53 4.52 -6.28
C ALA A 216 -13.35 5.47 -6.53
N TYR A 217 -12.19 4.95 -6.95
CA TYR A 217 -10.98 5.78 -7.06
C TYR A 217 -11.07 6.81 -8.19
N GLY A 218 -11.74 6.48 -9.30
CA GLY A 218 -12.00 7.45 -10.37
C GLY A 218 -12.77 8.66 -9.85
N LYS A 219 -13.83 8.43 -9.07
CA LYS A 219 -14.62 9.49 -8.42
C LYS A 219 -13.74 10.34 -7.49
N LEU A 220 -12.90 9.70 -6.67
CA LEU A 220 -11.97 10.38 -5.78
C LEU A 220 -11.03 11.31 -6.55
N ILE A 221 -10.47 10.85 -7.68
CA ILE A 221 -9.54 11.68 -8.45
C ILE A 221 -10.25 12.86 -9.11
N TYR A 222 -11.42 12.66 -9.73
CA TYR A 222 -12.20 13.78 -10.27
C TYR A 222 -12.58 14.79 -9.19
N PHE A 223 -13.01 14.29 -8.03
CA PHE A 223 -13.31 15.11 -6.87
C PHE A 223 -12.12 15.95 -6.42
N LEU A 224 -10.93 15.36 -6.29
CA LEU A 224 -9.72 16.07 -5.87
C LEU A 224 -9.22 17.05 -6.95
N MET A 225 -9.30 16.68 -8.24
CA MET A 225 -8.97 17.57 -9.36
C MET A 225 -9.84 18.82 -9.36
N ASP A 226 -11.15 18.65 -9.19
CA ASP A 226 -12.09 19.75 -9.14
C ASP A 226 -11.91 20.61 -7.88
N SER A 227 -11.58 20.00 -6.74
CA SER A 227 -11.28 20.74 -5.50
C SER A 227 -10.06 21.66 -5.61
N ASN A 228 -9.11 21.33 -6.49
CA ASN A 228 -7.89 22.11 -6.71
C ASN A 228 -8.06 23.27 -7.71
N LYS A 229 -9.24 23.46 -8.30
CA LYS A 229 -9.49 24.59 -9.20
C LYS A 229 -9.49 25.90 -8.39
N PRO A 230 -8.83 26.98 -8.86
CA PRO A 230 -8.70 28.22 -8.07
C PRO A 230 -10.04 28.82 -7.62
N GLU A 231 -11.03 28.83 -8.51
CA GLU A 231 -12.39 29.30 -8.25
C GLU A 231 -13.15 28.46 -7.20
N ILE A 232 -12.77 27.19 -7.04
CA ILE A 232 -13.35 26.26 -6.06
C ILE A 232 -12.64 26.40 -4.71
N GLN A 233 -11.31 26.48 -4.71
CA GLN A 233 -10.52 26.69 -3.49
C GLN A 233 -10.91 27.99 -2.76
N GLN A 234 -11.13 29.08 -3.52
CA GLN A 234 -11.63 30.35 -2.97
C GLN A 234 -12.96 30.20 -2.22
N LEU A 235 -13.80 29.26 -2.65
CA LEU A 235 -15.10 28.99 -2.04
C LEU A 235 -15.06 27.93 -0.93
N LEU A 236 -14.12 26.98 -0.98
CA LEU A 236 -13.98 25.93 0.03
C LEU A 236 -13.24 26.42 1.29
N GLN A 237 -12.28 27.34 1.15
CA GLN A 237 -11.45 27.85 2.26
C GLN A 237 -10.56 26.81 2.97
N PHE A 238 -10.48 25.57 2.48
CA PHE A 238 -9.56 24.53 2.96
C PHE A 238 -9.07 23.66 1.79
N GLN A 239 -7.98 22.91 2.01
CA GLN A 239 -7.26 22.17 0.97
C GLN A 239 -7.40 20.66 1.15
N LEU A 240 -7.98 19.98 0.16
CA LEU A 240 -8.27 18.54 0.23
C LEU A 240 -7.14 17.63 -0.25
N VAL A 241 -6.12 18.20 -0.89
CA VAL A 241 -4.99 17.44 -1.45
C VAL A 241 -3.74 17.73 -0.65
N THR A 242 -3.28 16.71 0.07
CA THR A 242 -2.00 16.67 0.79
C THR A 242 -0.99 15.75 0.08
N PRO A 243 0.32 15.87 0.32
CA PRO A 243 1.30 14.91 -0.18
C PRO A 243 1.08 13.49 0.40
N VAL A 244 1.39 12.46 -0.38
CA VAL A 244 1.29 11.06 0.08
C VAL A 244 2.39 10.76 1.12
N HIS A 245 2.03 10.07 2.19
CA HIS A 245 2.99 9.62 3.20
C HIS A 245 3.83 8.47 2.65
N THR A 246 5.13 8.70 2.60
CA THR A 246 6.14 7.77 2.08
C THR A 246 7.11 7.35 3.17
N VAL A 247 7.83 6.25 2.91
CA VAL A 247 8.90 5.79 3.78
C VAL A 247 9.90 6.91 4.02
N TYR A 248 10.27 7.65 2.98
CA TYR A 248 11.16 8.81 3.12
C TYR A 248 10.56 9.92 3.98
N SER A 249 9.29 10.30 3.80
CA SER A 249 8.72 11.43 4.57
C SER A 249 8.67 11.14 6.07
N LEU A 250 8.44 9.88 6.47
CA LEU A 250 8.50 9.47 7.88
C LEU A 250 9.94 9.40 8.39
N LEU A 251 10.85 8.78 7.63
CA LEU A 251 12.25 8.67 8.07
C LEU A 251 12.97 10.03 8.11
N ALA A 252 12.57 10.97 7.25
CA ALA A 252 13.11 12.33 7.23
C ALA A 252 12.57 13.21 8.36
N SER A 253 11.37 12.91 8.90
CA SER A 253 10.80 13.67 10.03
C SER A 253 11.37 13.25 11.39
N LYS A 254 12.06 12.10 11.45
CA LYS A 254 12.58 11.51 12.70
C LYS A 254 14.10 11.59 12.77
N LYS A 255 14.64 11.77 13.99
CA LYS A 255 16.08 11.73 14.24
C LYS A 255 16.65 10.36 13.88
N ASN A 256 17.78 10.36 13.16
CA ASN A 256 18.46 9.15 12.65
C ASN A 256 17.62 8.25 11.73
N GLY A 257 16.45 8.68 11.24
CA GLY A 257 15.60 7.81 10.42
C GLY A 257 16.22 7.46 9.07
N LEU A 258 16.84 8.42 8.39
CA LEU A 258 17.53 8.15 7.11
C LEU A 258 18.76 7.23 7.25
N ALA A 259 19.32 7.10 8.46
CA ALA A 259 20.42 6.16 8.71
C ALA A 259 19.95 4.70 8.67
N LEU A 260 18.66 4.43 8.86
CA LEU A 260 18.06 3.10 8.67
C LEU A 260 18.32 2.60 7.26
N LEU A 261 18.07 3.42 6.24
CA LEU A 261 18.21 3.05 4.83
C LEU A 261 19.66 2.79 4.40
N LYS A 262 20.63 3.23 5.18
CA LYS A 262 22.06 2.98 4.93
C LYS A 262 22.55 1.69 5.59
N ASP A 263 21.73 1.03 6.40
CA ASP A 263 22.12 -0.19 7.09
C ASP A 263 22.12 -1.40 6.11
N PRO A 264 23.23 -2.17 6.03
CA PRO A 264 23.31 -3.35 5.17
C PRO A 264 22.22 -4.40 5.42
N LEU A 265 21.73 -4.49 6.66
CA LEU A 265 20.66 -5.43 7.02
C LEU A 265 19.33 -5.09 6.33
N VAL A 266 19.14 -3.87 5.81
CA VAL A 266 17.92 -3.52 5.06
C VAL A 266 17.76 -4.38 3.81
N LYS A 267 18.87 -4.74 3.14
CA LYS A 267 18.83 -5.64 1.98
C LYS A 267 18.24 -7.00 2.36
N ILE A 268 18.63 -7.54 3.52
CA ILE A 268 18.12 -8.83 4.02
C ILE A 268 16.68 -8.68 4.52
N ALA A 269 16.39 -7.63 5.28
CA ALA A 269 15.08 -7.37 5.86
C ALA A 269 13.99 -7.14 4.80
N THR A 270 14.35 -6.58 3.64
CA THR A 270 13.42 -6.25 2.55
C THR A 270 13.45 -7.25 1.40
N ARG A 271 14.24 -8.33 1.51
CA ARG A 271 14.31 -9.35 0.45
C ARG A 271 13.00 -10.13 0.31
N GLU A 272 12.75 -10.56 -0.91
CA GLU A 272 11.68 -11.51 -1.23
C GLU A 272 12.13 -12.93 -0.92
N ILE A 273 11.21 -13.74 -0.39
CA ILE A 273 11.45 -15.16 -0.13
C ILE A 273 10.51 -15.93 -1.04
N MET A 274 11.09 -16.67 -1.97
CA MET A 274 10.35 -17.37 -3.02
C MET A 274 10.56 -18.87 -2.90
N PRO A 275 9.50 -19.66 -3.05
CA PRO A 275 9.59 -21.11 -2.93
C PRO A 275 10.18 -21.78 -4.19
N GLU A 276 10.21 -21.08 -5.32
CA GLU A 276 10.68 -21.63 -6.59
C GLU A 276 12.13 -22.14 -6.49
N ASN A 277 12.37 -23.40 -6.86
CA ASN A 277 13.69 -24.04 -6.89
C ASN A 277 14.44 -24.09 -5.54
N LYS A 278 13.74 -23.99 -4.41
CA LYS A 278 14.34 -24.04 -3.07
C LYS A 278 13.78 -25.17 -2.22
N SER A 279 14.63 -25.78 -1.41
CA SER A 279 14.19 -26.74 -0.40
C SER A 279 13.50 -26.02 0.76
N ARG A 280 12.63 -26.74 1.49
CA ARG A 280 11.93 -26.15 2.65
C ARG A 280 12.91 -25.61 3.71
N ALA A 281 14.00 -26.33 3.95
CA ALA A 281 15.05 -25.91 4.87
C ALA A 281 15.75 -24.60 4.43
N GLN A 282 15.95 -24.40 3.12
CA GLN A 282 16.50 -23.15 2.59
C GLN A 282 15.53 -21.98 2.78
N ILE A 283 14.24 -22.20 2.52
CA ILE A 283 13.18 -21.21 2.73
C ILE A 283 13.11 -20.82 4.21
N ASP A 284 13.04 -21.79 5.12
CA ASP A 284 12.94 -21.54 6.56
C ASP A 284 14.21 -20.85 7.11
N ARG A 285 15.38 -21.10 6.52
CA ARG A 285 16.61 -20.34 6.83
C ARG A 285 16.49 -18.89 6.37
N GLU A 286 16.02 -18.65 5.14
CA GLU A 286 15.85 -17.29 4.62
C GLU A 286 14.80 -16.48 5.41
N ILE A 287 13.73 -17.15 5.87
CA ILE A 287 12.71 -16.55 6.75
C ILE A 287 13.37 -16.12 8.07
N ARG A 288 14.07 -17.02 8.74
CA ARG A 288 14.73 -16.73 10.03
C ARG A 288 15.74 -15.59 9.92
N GLU A 289 16.58 -15.59 8.89
CA GLU A 289 17.54 -14.51 8.63
C GLU A 289 16.84 -13.16 8.37
N LYS A 290 15.72 -13.15 7.64
CA LYS A 290 14.93 -11.93 7.38
C LYS A 290 14.30 -11.40 8.66
N GLU A 291 13.67 -12.27 9.45
CA GLU A 291 13.07 -11.91 10.73
C GLU A 291 14.11 -11.40 11.73
N ALA A 292 15.27 -12.06 11.82
CA ALA A 292 16.39 -11.62 12.64
C ALA A 292 16.91 -10.24 12.21
N ALA A 293 17.03 -9.99 10.91
CA ALA A 293 17.44 -8.69 10.38
C ALA A 293 16.42 -7.59 10.73
N VAL A 294 15.12 -7.86 10.59
CA VAL A 294 14.05 -6.92 10.99
C VAL A 294 14.15 -6.62 12.49
N LYS A 295 14.23 -7.64 13.35
CA LYS A 295 14.33 -7.46 14.81
C LYS A 295 15.60 -6.69 15.19
N ALA A 296 16.74 -6.96 14.56
CA ALA A 296 17.99 -6.23 14.79
C ALA A 296 17.89 -4.75 14.39
N LEU A 297 17.31 -4.45 13.23
CA LEU A 297 17.08 -3.07 12.78
C LEU A 297 16.09 -2.34 13.71
N THR A 298 15.00 -3.01 14.11
CA THR A 298 14.06 -2.46 15.08
C THR A 298 14.75 -2.14 16.40
N ARG A 299 15.56 -3.06 16.96
CA ARG A 299 16.32 -2.79 18.21
C ARG A 299 17.31 -1.63 18.08
N LYS A 300 17.95 -1.48 16.92
CA LYS A 300 18.99 -0.48 16.68
C LYS A 300 18.44 0.92 16.42
N TYR A 301 17.33 1.02 15.69
CA TYR A 301 16.80 2.30 15.19
C TYR A 301 15.51 2.75 15.87
N ALA A 302 14.77 1.85 16.51
CA ALA A 302 13.70 2.29 17.39
C ALA A 302 14.34 2.94 18.62
N SER A 303 13.71 4.01 19.12
CA SER A 303 13.96 4.46 20.48
C SER A 303 13.96 3.26 21.40
N SER A 304 14.92 3.23 22.34
CA SER A 304 14.83 2.33 23.48
C SER A 304 13.57 2.75 24.23
N GLN A 305 12.42 2.23 23.83
CA GLN A 305 11.22 2.26 24.64
C GLN A 305 11.69 1.77 26.00
N THR A 306 11.57 2.62 27.01
CA THR A 306 11.76 2.18 28.38
C THR A 306 10.93 0.91 28.56
N PRO A 307 11.42 -0.09 29.31
CA PRO A 307 10.69 -1.33 29.59
C PRO A 307 9.21 -1.08 29.94
N LYS A 308 8.93 0.09 30.55
CA LYS A 308 7.64 0.73 30.81
C LYS A 308 6.59 0.65 29.71
N GLN A 309 6.97 0.79 28.44
CA GLN A 309 6.01 0.77 27.32
C GLN A 309 5.83 -0.63 26.71
N LYS A 310 6.86 -1.50 26.77
CA LYS A 310 6.79 -2.87 26.23
C LYS A 310 5.92 -3.80 27.08
N ALA A 311 6.03 -3.72 28.42
CA ALA A 311 5.21 -4.52 29.33
C ALA A 311 3.70 -4.23 29.18
N LEU A 312 3.35 -2.97 28.88
CA LEU A 312 1.96 -2.54 28.70
C LEU A 312 1.33 -3.07 27.40
N PHE A 313 2.12 -3.29 26.35
CA PHE A 313 1.64 -3.80 25.06
C PHE A 313 1.44 -5.32 25.08
N GLY A 314 2.36 -6.07 25.71
CA GLY A 314 2.29 -7.52 25.84
C GLY A 314 1.12 -8.03 26.68
N LEU A 315 0.72 -7.30 27.73
CA LEU A 315 -0.46 -7.65 28.54
C LEU A 315 -1.80 -7.30 27.88
N ARG A 316 -1.87 -6.26 27.05
CA ARG A 316 -3.10 -5.84 26.36
C ARG A 316 -3.57 -6.86 25.31
N PHE A 317 -2.66 -7.64 24.74
CA PHE A 317 -2.98 -8.53 23.62
C PHE A 317 -3.58 -9.88 24.02
N ASN A 318 -3.38 -10.34 25.26
CA ASN A 318 -3.70 -11.73 25.64
C ASN A 318 -5.01 -11.95 26.41
N LEU A 319 -5.74 -10.93 26.88
CA LEU A 319 -6.92 -11.18 27.73
C LEU A 319 -8.27 -10.54 27.33
N PHE A 320 -8.37 -9.63 26.36
CA PHE A 320 -9.68 -9.09 25.95
C PHE A 320 -9.83 -8.83 24.45
N ALA A 321 -10.48 -9.78 23.77
CA ALA A 321 -11.27 -9.51 22.57
C ALA A 321 -12.59 -8.81 22.95
N LYS A 322 -12.55 -7.54 23.39
CA LYS A 322 -13.71 -6.63 23.30
C LYS A 322 -13.27 -5.19 23.50
N GLY A 323 -13.69 -4.34 22.57
CA GLY A 323 -13.19 -2.98 22.40
C GLY A 323 -13.33 -2.08 23.63
N SER A 324 -12.28 -1.30 23.86
CA SER A 324 -12.34 0.02 24.47
C SER A 324 -11.14 0.81 23.95
N GLN A 325 -11.42 1.87 23.21
CA GLN A 325 -10.43 2.81 22.69
C GLN A 325 -10.13 3.86 23.75
N GLY A 326 -8.85 4.10 23.96
CA GLY A 326 -8.33 5.14 24.84
C GLY A 326 -6.82 5.20 24.66
N GLU A 327 -6.37 5.56 23.46
CA GLU A 327 -4.97 5.98 23.28
C GLU A 327 -4.89 7.45 23.70
N THR A 328 -4.14 7.69 24.77
CA THR A 328 -3.64 9.01 25.14
C THR A 328 -2.81 9.55 24.00
N PHE A 329 -3.19 10.72 23.49
CA PHE A 329 -2.51 11.43 22.41
C PHE A 329 -1.15 11.95 22.92
N GLU A 330 -0.12 11.09 22.92
CA GLU A 330 1.26 11.54 23.10
C GLU A 330 1.68 12.35 21.87
N GLY A 331 2.22 13.55 22.08
CA GLY A 331 2.70 14.42 21.00
C GLY A 331 3.77 13.73 20.13
N PRO A 332 4.06 14.27 18.92
CA PRO A 332 4.96 13.62 17.98
C PRO A 332 6.36 13.45 18.57
N SER A 333 6.73 12.20 18.89
CA SER A 333 8.08 11.85 19.33
C SER A 333 9.09 12.08 18.19
N ASP A 334 10.21 12.72 18.53
CA ASP A 334 11.33 12.99 17.62
C ASP A 334 12.07 11.72 17.14
N VAL A 335 11.81 10.57 17.78
CA VAL A 335 12.52 9.31 17.53
C VAL A 335 11.57 8.28 16.90
N LEU A 336 12.13 7.34 16.14
CA LEU A 336 11.37 6.24 15.56
C LEU A 336 10.84 5.28 16.63
N SER A 337 9.59 4.84 16.49
CA SER A 337 9.04 3.73 17.25
C SER A 337 9.41 2.39 16.61
N ALA A 338 9.25 1.29 17.36
CA ALA A 338 9.48 -0.06 16.83
C ALA A 338 8.53 -0.38 15.66
N GLU A 339 7.28 0.07 15.77
CA GLU A 339 6.25 -0.09 14.75
C GLU A 339 6.57 0.72 13.49
N GLU A 340 7.05 1.96 13.64
CA GLU A 340 7.43 2.82 12.51
C GLU A 340 8.60 2.20 11.72
N VAL A 341 9.60 1.61 12.40
CA VAL A 341 10.71 0.90 11.73
C VAL A 341 10.18 -0.31 10.95
N GLN A 342 9.36 -1.14 11.59
CA GLN A 342 8.78 -2.32 10.93
C GLN A 342 7.90 -1.94 9.76
N GLN A 343 7.05 -0.91 9.91
CA GLN A 343 6.20 -0.38 8.85
C GLN A 343 7.03 0.07 7.65
N CYS A 344 8.13 0.81 7.86
CA CYS A 344 9.06 1.19 6.81
C CYS A 344 9.64 -0.02 6.06
N LEU A 345 10.14 -1.02 6.80
CA LEU A 345 10.76 -2.22 6.23
C LEU A 345 9.74 -3.06 5.44
N TYR A 346 8.52 -3.23 5.98
CA TYR A 346 7.45 -3.93 5.27
C TYR A 346 7.00 -3.18 4.03
N SER A 347 6.90 -1.85 4.05
CA SER A 347 6.58 -1.05 2.85
C SER A 347 7.63 -1.19 1.75
N LEU A 348 8.91 -1.24 2.10
CA LEU A 348 9.98 -1.52 1.15
C LEU A 348 9.89 -2.95 0.59
N GLY A 349 9.59 -3.94 1.44
CA GLY A 349 9.37 -5.32 1.01
C GLY A 349 8.15 -5.50 0.10
N ASP A 350 7.05 -4.81 0.40
CA ASP A 350 5.83 -4.78 -0.44
C ASP A 350 6.15 -4.21 -1.83
N ARG A 351 6.95 -3.12 -1.89
CA ARG A 351 7.43 -2.54 -3.15
C ARG A 351 8.28 -3.52 -3.95
N ASN A 352 9.23 -4.22 -3.31
CA ASN A 352 10.05 -5.22 -4.00
C ASN A 352 9.18 -6.32 -4.61
N THR A 353 8.30 -6.90 -3.79
CA THR A 353 7.33 -7.93 -4.21
C THR A 353 6.47 -7.46 -5.39
N PHE A 354 5.97 -6.22 -5.31
CA PHE A 354 5.18 -5.61 -6.38
C PHE A 354 5.98 -5.47 -7.68
N LEU A 355 7.21 -4.94 -7.60
CA LEU A 355 8.07 -4.78 -8.78
C LEU A 355 8.36 -6.13 -9.41
N ARG A 356 8.74 -7.15 -8.64
CA ARG A 356 9.03 -8.46 -9.19
C ARG A 356 7.81 -9.09 -9.87
N TYR A 357 6.64 -9.05 -9.24
CA TYR A 357 5.41 -9.59 -9.84
C TYR A 357 5.08 -8.94 -11.19
N ASN A 358 5.29 -7.62 -11.32
CA ASN A 358 4.94 -6.90 -12.53
C ASN A 358 6.07 -6.85 -13.58
N GLN A 359 7.33 -6.88 -13.15
CA GLN A 359 8.50 -6.74 -14.00
C GLN A 359 9.03 -8.09 -14.52
N LYS A 360 9.05 -9.13 -13.68
CA LYS A 360 9.66 -10.43 -14.02
C LYS A 360 9.04 -11.05 -15.28
N PRO A 361 7.71 -11.13 -15.43
CA PRO A 361 7.11 -11.68 -16.66
C PRO A 361 7.47 -10.86 -17.90
N CYS A 362 7.62 -9.54 -17.75
CA CYS A 362 8.01 -8.66 -18.85
C CYS A 362 9.47 -8.88 -19.26
N GLN A 363 10.39 -8.98 -18.29
CA GLN A 363 11.81 -9.27 -18.55
C GLN A 363 11.98 -10.63 -19.23
N GLN A 364 11.30 -11.66 -18.72
CA GLN A 364 11.36 -13.01 -19.30
C GLN A 364 10.78 -13.03 -20.72
N MET A 365 9.68 -12.33 -20.96
CA MET A 365 9.12 -12.21 -22.30
C MET A 365 10.09 -11.47 -23.25
N ILE A 366 10.70 -10.36 -22.82
CA ILE A 366 11.71 -9.64 -23.60
C ILE A 366 12.87 -10.58 -23.95
N GLN A 367 13.36 -11.35 -22.99
CA GLN A 367 14.42 -12.33 -23.22
C GLN A 367 14.00 -13.38 -24.26
N TYR A 368 12.79 -13.94 -24.15
CA TYR A 368 12.29 -14.88 -25.16
C TYR A 368 12.14 -14.25 -26.53
N LEU A 369 11.68 -13.01 -26.62
CA LEU A 369 11.56 -12.30 -27.89
C LEU A 369 12.94 -12.07 -28.52
N GLN A 370 13.93 -11.60 -27.74
CA GLN A 370 15.29 -11.36 -28.22
C GLN A 370 16.02 -12.64 -28.63
N GLN A 371 15.77 -13.75 -27.94
CA GLN A 371 16.40 -15.04 -28.26
C GLN A 371 15.79 -15.72 -29.49
N ASN A 372 14.48 -15.56 -29.69
CA ASN A 372 13.73 -16.33 -30.69
C ASN A 372 13.30 -15.51 -31.93
N PHE A 373 13.45 -14.19 -31.90
CA PHE A 373 13.06 -13.30 -33.00
C PHE A 373 14.17 -12.30 -33.29
N ARG A 374 14.46 -12.08 -34.57
CA ARG A 374 15.41 -11.06 -35.02
C ARG A 374 14.66 -9.77 -35.35
N PRO A 375 15.07 -8.61 -34.80
CA PRO A 375 14.39 -7.34 -35.07
C PRO A 375 14.57 -6.85 -36.51
N ASP A 376 15.61 -7.31 -37.20
CA ASP A 376 16.04 -6.81 -38.52
C ASP A 376 15.63 -7.71 -39.69
N GLU A 377 15.10 -8.91 -39.41
CA GLU A 377 14.66 -9.88 -40.42
C GLU A 377 13.15 -10.08 -40.26
N ALA A 378 12.37 -9.52 -41.19
CA ALA A 378 10.94 -9.77 -41.27
C ALA A 378 10.71 -11.20 -41.76
N GLU A 379 10.29 -12.09 -40.86
CA GLU A 379 9.89 -13.44 -41.22
C GLU A 379 8.42 -13.42 -41.66
N ASP A 380 8.15 -13.48 -42.97
CA ASP A 380 6.80 -13.35 -43.55
C ASP A 380 5.79 -14.39 -43.02
N GLU A 381 6.26 -15.60 -42.67
CA GLU A 381 5.40 -16.65 -42.08
C GLU A 381 4.94 -16.33 -40.64
N PHE A 382 5.57 -15.36 -39.98
CA PHE A 382 5.48 -15.17 -38.51
C PHE A 382 5.24 -13.73 -38.08
N SER A 383 4.72 -12.90 -39.00
CA SER A 383 4.43 -11.49 -38.76
C SER A 383 3.39 -11.29 -37.65
N LEU A 384 3.83 -10.73 -36.53
CA LEU A 384 2.96 -10.22 -35.45
C LEU A 384 2.39 -8.83 -35.76
N ALA A 385 2.55 -8.34 -37.00
CA ALA A 385 2.05 -7.04 -37.39
C ALA A 385 0.52 -7.04 -37.25
N ILE A 386 0.02 -6.21 -36.32
CA ILE A 386 -1.39 -5.85 -36.28
C ILE A 386 -1.64 -4.97 -37.52
N CYS A 387 -2.01 -5.62 -38.62
CA CYS A 387 -2.42 -4.98 -39.85
C CYS A 387 -3.59 -4.04 -39.55
N TYR A 388 -3.49 -2.82 -40.11
CA TYR A 388 -4.53 -1.81 -39.99
C TYR A 388 -5.88 -2.39 -40.40
N GLY A 389 -6.89 -2.28 -39.53
CA GLY A 389 -8.26 -2.57 -39.94
C GLY A 389 -8.68 -1.60 -41.05
N ALA A 390 -9.31 -2.13 -42.09
CA ALA A 390 -10.03 -1.30 -43.06
C ALA A 390 -11.10 -0.46 -42.32
N ASN A 391 -11.29 0.79 -42.74
CA ASN A 391 -12.17 1.78 -42.10
C ASN A 391 -11.69 2.33 -40.73
N GLY A 392 -10.38 2.35 -40.47
CA GLY A 392 -9.80 3.24 -39.46
C GLY A 392 -9.98 2.85 -38.00
N ALA A 393 -10.33 1.60 -37.69
CA ALA A 393 -10.39 1.12 -36.31
C ALA A 393 -9.05 0.50 -35.86
N ARG A 394 -8.40 1.10 -34.86
CA ARG A 394 -7.34 0.45 -34.07
C ARG A 394 -7.78 0.11 -32.63
N LEU A 395 -8.83 0.76 -32.14
CA LEU A 395 -9.70 0.36 -31.02
C LEU A 395 -11.05 1.07 -31.28
N ALA A 396 -12.15 0.33 -31.41
CA ALA A 396 -13.46 0.94 -31.65
C ALA A 396 -14.09 1.38 -30.31
N HIS A 397 -14.20 2.68 -30.06
CA HIS A 397 -15.20 3.23 -29.13
C HIS A 397 -15.83 4.48 -29.74
N SER A 398 -17.11 4.64 -29.47
CA SER A 398 -17.98 5.69 -30.00
C SER A 398 -18.29 6.74 -28.93
N HIS A 399 -18.52 7.98 -29.41
CA HIS A 399 -19.10 9.15 -28.74
C HIS A 399 -18.17 9.99 -27.83
N ARG A 400 -17.64 11.10 -28.39
CA ARG A 400 -17.50 12.46 -27.79
C ARG A 400 -16.45 13.39 -28.44
N VAL A 401 -15.91 13.07 -29.62
CA VAL A 401 -14.98 13.96 -30.33
C VAL A 401 -15.74 14.73 -31.41
N GLN A 402 -15.79 16.07 -31.31
CA GLN A 402 -16.24 16.93 -32.41
C GLN A 402 -15.11 17.08 -33.43
N ASP A 403 -15.48 17.05 -34.71
CA ASP A 403 -14.52 17.17 -35.81
C ASP A 403 -13.90 18.59 -35.83
N ALA A 404 -12.58 18.68 -35.65
CA ALA A 404 -11.82 19.93 -35.59
C ALA A 404 -10.71 19.99 -36.65
N PRO A 405 -11.06 20.00 -37.96
CA PRO A 405 -10.11 19.79 -39.05
C PRO A 405 -9.05 20.91 -39.17
N ARG A 406 -9.41 22.15 -38.79
CA ARG A 406 -8.49 23.30 -38.81
C ARG A 406 -7.38 23.17 -37.76
N VAL A 407 -7.75 22.75 -36.54
CA VAL A 407 -6.81 22.58 -35.43
C VAL A 407 -5.90 21.38 -35.67
N SER A 408 -6.47 20.27 -36.15
CA SER A 408 -5.73 19.07 -36.54
C SER A 408 -4.68 19.38 -37.62
N ARG A 409 -5.06 20.13 -38.66
CA ARG A 409 -4.13 20.57 -39.71
C ARG A 409 -3.00 21.45 -39.15
N ALA A 410 -3.32 22.42 -38.30
CA ALA A 410 -2.32 23.31 -37.72
C ALA A 410 -1.28 22.56 -36.88
N ILE A 411 -1.73 21.63 -36.04
CA ILE A 411 -0.83 20.86 -35.18
C ILE A 411 0.01 19.87 -35.99
N ARG A 412 -0.56 19.25 -37.03
CA ARG A 412 0.22 18.39 -37.93
C ARG A 412 1.38 19.15 -38.58
N ILE A 413 1.15 20.39 -39.02
CA ILE A 413 2.21 21.25 -39.59
C ILE A 413 3.31 21.52 -38.55
N ILE A 414 2.95 21.75 -37.28
CA ILE A 414 3.91 21.98 -36.21
C ILE A 414 4.76 20.72 -35.96
N VAL A 415 4.13 19.56 -35.82
CA VAL A 415 4.83 18.28 -35.59
C VAL A 415 5.78 17.97 -36.74
N GLU A 416 5.32 18.10 -37.98
CA GLU A 416 6.16 17.88 -39.17
C GLU A 416 7.36 18.84 -39.21
N LYS A 417 7.16 20.10 -38.81
CA LYS A 417 8.25 21.09 -38.74
C LYS A 417 9.28 20.72 -37.68
N VAL A 418 8.84 20.27 -36.50
CA VAL A 418 9.74 19.85 -35.41
C VAL A 418 10.49 18.57 -35.76
N GLN A 419 9.79 17.57 -36.32
CA GLN A 419 10.39 16.31 -36.76
C GLN A 419 11.54 16.52 -37.74
N ARG A 420 11.37 17.45 -38.69
CA ARG A 420 12.42 17.80 -39.66
C ARG A 420 13.63 18.50 -39.04
N GLN A 421 13.46 19.13 -37.87
CA GLN A 421 14.52 19.83 -37.17
C GLN A 421 15.28 18.93 -36.18
N THR A 422 14.77 17.71 -35.93
CA THR A 422 15.39 16.74 -35.03
C THR A 422 16.07 15.62 -35.82
N GLN A 423 17.26 15.17 -35.36
CA GLN A 423 17.98 14.06 -36.00
C GLN A 423 17.38 12.66 -35.69
N GLY A 424 16.35 12.60 -34.84
CA GLY A 424 15.58 11.40 -34.53
C GLY A 424 14.29 11.78 -33.79
N TRP A 425 13.18 11.13 -34.12
CA TRP A 425 11.88 11.39 -33.49
C TRP A 425 11.49 10.21 -32.59
N ILE A 426 11.38 10.48 -31.28
CA ILE A 426 10.87 9.53 -30.29
C ILE A 426 9.62 10.16 -29.68
N GLY A 427 8.45 9.87 -30.23
CA GLY A 427 7.15 10.42 -29.81
C GLY A 427 6.00 9.98 -30.69
N SER A 428 4.75 10.26 -30.28
CA SER A 428 3.56 9.95 -31.09
C SER A 428 3.60 10.71 -32.43
N SER A 429 3.27 10.04 -33.53
CA SER A 429 3.15 10.65 -34.86
C SER A 429 1.86 11.47 -35.04
N VAL A 430 0.95 11.41 -34.07
CA VAL A 430 -0.36 12.08 -34.10
C VAL A 430 -0.61 12.77 -32.75
N VAL A 431 -1.13 13.99 -32.79
CA VAL A 431 -1.61 14.71 -31.60
C VAL A 431 -3.12 14.55 -31.52
N HIS A 432 -3.59 13.90 -30.45
CA HIS A 432 -5.00 13.71 -30.19
C HIS A 432 -5.62 15.02 -29.69
N LEU A 433 -6.32 15.72 -30.57
CA LEU A 433 -7.02 16.96 -30.26
C LEU A 433 -8.46 16.66 -29.88
N GLY A 434 -8.74 16.71 -28.59
CA GLY A 434 -10.07 16.38 -28.05
C GLY A 434 -10.06 15.27 -27.01
N ASP A 435 -8.89 14.68 -26.72
CA ASP A 435 -8.77 13.84 -25.54
C ASP A 435 -8.69 14.74 -24.30
N ASN A 436 -9.85 14.95 -23.67
CA ASN A 436 -9.89 15.07 -22.21
C ASN A 436 -9.31 13.79 -21.53
N ASN A 437 -9.02 12.74 -22.31
CA ASN A 437 -8.32 11.53 -21.93
C ASN A 437 -6.82 11.56 -22.28
N VAL A 438 -6.10 12.67 -22.04
CA VAL A 438 -4.70 12.47 -21.62
C VAL A 438 -4.81 11.43 -20.51
N PRO A 439 -4.27 10.21 -20.67
CA PRO A 439 -4.55 9.16 -19.71
C PRO A 439 -4.10 9.71 -18.37
N ASN A 440 -5.06 9.94 -17.48
CA ASN A 440 -4.76 10.32 -16.11
C ASN A 440 -3.76 9.27 -15.58
N ALA A 441 -2.87 9.62 -14.65
CA ALA A 441 -1.96 8.66 -14.03
C ALA A 441 -2.70 7.37 -13.61
N LEU A 442 -3.97 7.47 -13.20
CA LEU A 442 -4.87 6.34 -12.97
C LEU A 442 -5.05 5.40 -14.18
N MET A 443 -5.32 5.95 -15.37
CA MET A 443 -5.48 5.16 -16.60
C MET A 443 -4.19 4.46 -17.00
N PHE A 444 -3.03 5.08 -16.75
CA PHE A 444 -1.74 4.43 -16.96
C PHE A 444 -1.53 3.29 -15.97
N ILE A 445 -1.82 3.51 -14.69
CA ILE A 445 -1.75 2.45 -13.66
C ILE A 445 -2.65 1.27 -14.07
N ASP A 446 -3.92 1.52 -14.39
CA ASP A 446 -4.86 0.44 -14.72
C ASP A 446 -4.45 -0.32 -16.00
N LYS A 447 -3.94 0.37 -17.03
CA LYS A 447 -3.49 -0.26 -18.29
C LYS A 447 -2.22 -1.08 -18.10
N TYR A 448 -1.19 -0.52 -17.48
CA TYR A 448 0.11 -1.18 -17.37
C TYR A 448 0.10 -2.35 -16.38
N VAL A 449 -0.75 -2.30 -15.35
CA VAL A 449 -0.93 -3.44 -14.43
C VAL A 449 -1.57 -4.66 -15.13
N GLN A 450 -2.24 -4.48 -16.29
CA GLN A 450 -2.74 -5.64 -17.06
C GLN A 450 -1.63 -6.42 -17.78
N VAL A 451 -0.51 -5.77 -18.14
CA VAL A 451 0.56 -6.39 -18.92
C VAL A 451 1.09 -7.68 -18.26
N PRO A 452 1.53 -7.68 -16.99
CA PRO A 452 2.03 -8.89 -16.35
C PRO A 452 0.95 -9.97 -16.20
N ARG A 453 -0.34 -9.61 -16.12
CA ARG A 453 -1.44 -10.59 -16.05
C ARG A 453 -1.61 -11.36 -17.35
N ILE A 454 -1.35 -10.71 -18.47
CA ILE A 454 -1.38 -11.33 -19.80
C ILE A 454 -0.12 -12.17 -20.00
N LEU A 455 1.05 -11.64 -19.58
CA LEU A 455 2.33 -12.31 -19.81
C LEU A 455 2.60 -13.49 -18.86
N SER A 456 2.17 -13.42 -17.60
CA SER A 456 2.51 -14.44 -16.59
C SER A 456 2.07 -15.86 -16.99
N PRO A 457 0.83 -16.10 -17.47
CA PRO A 457 0.44 -17.44 -17.92
C PRO A 457 1.26 -17.94 -19.11
N VAL A 458 1.59 -17.05 -20.05
CA VAL A 458 2.39 -17.40 -21.24
C VAL A 458 3.80 -17.79 -20.81
N VAL A 459 4.45 -16.95 -20.00
CA VAL A 459 5.80 -17.22 -19.48
C VAL A 459 5.83 -18.50 -18.66
N SER A 460 4.86 -18.70 -17.76
CA SER A 460 4.77 -19.91 -16.94
C SER A 460 4.58 -21.17 -17.80
N CYS A 461 3.80 -21.11 -18.86
CA CYS A 461 3.65 -22.20 -19.82
C CYS A 461 5.00 -22.52 -20.48
N LEU A 462 5.69 -21.51 -21.03
CA LEU A 462 6.99 -21.68 -21.68
C LEU A 462 8.07 -22.23 -20.74
N GLU A 463 8.06 -21.83 -19.47
CA GLU A 463 8.98 -22.33 -18.45
C GLU A 463 8.77 -23.82 -18.12
N LYS A 464 7.52 -24.30 -18.14
CA LYS A 464 7.17 -25.69 -17.79
C LYS A 464 7.31 -26.67 -18.97
N LEU A 465 7.44 -26.18 -20.21
CA LEU A 465 7.57 -27.05 -21.38
C LEU A 465 8.68 -28.12 -21.26
N PRO A 466 9.90 -27.83 -20.74
CA PRO A 466 10.94 -28.85 -20.61
C PRO A 466 10.58 -29.97 -19.62
N GLU A 467 9.93 -29.62 -18.52
CA GLU A 467 9.44 -30.59 -17.53
C GLU A 467 8.36 -31.48 -18.14
N LEU A 468 7.37 -30.88 -18.81
CA LEU A 468 6.30 -31.61 -19.49
C LEU A 468 6.82 -32.51 -20.61
N ASN A 469 7.87 -32.09 -21.31
CA ASN A 469 8.52 -32.89 -22.35
C ASN A 469 9.23 -34.14 -21.81
N SER A 470 9.47 -34.21 -20.49
CA SER A 470 10.09 -35.39 -19.87
C SER A 470 9.15 -36.58 -19.80
N ASP A 471 7.82 -36.36 -19.88
CA ASP A 471 6.84 -37.43 -19.99
C ASP A 471 6.84 -38.03 -21.41
N PRO A 472 7.10 -39.34 -21.59
CA PRO A 472 7.12 -39.99 -22.90
C PRO A 472 5.83 -39.84 -23.73
N SER A 473 4.67 -39.75 -23.06
CA SER A 473 3.37 -39.61 -23.73
C SER A 473 3.18 -38.21 -24.28
N ILE A 474 3.55 -37.20 -23.47
CA ILE A 474 3.47 -35.79 -23.85
C ILE A 474 4.53 -35.46 -24.91
N ASN A 475 5.74 -36.01 -24.79
CA ASN A 475 6.79 -35.86 -25.79
C ASN A 475 6.35 -36.37 -27.17
N LYS A 476 5.69 -37.54 -27.23
CA LYS A 476 5.12 -38.07 -28.47
C LYS A 476 4.08 -37.13 -29.06
N TYR A 477 3.19 -36.59 -28.22
CA TYR A 477 2.20 -35.60 -28.66
C TYR A 477 2.88 -34.33 -29.20
N PHE A 478 3.86 -33.76 -28.50
CA PHE A 478 4.61 -32.59 -28.94
C PHE A 478 5.35 -32.83 -30.26
N THR A 479 5.95 -33.99 -30.41
CA THR A 479 6.65 -34.38 -31.64
C THR A 479 5.68 -34.54 -32.81
N TYR A 480 4.56 -35.23 -32.60
CA TYR A 480 3.56 -35.48 -33.65
C TYR A 480 2.77 -34.24 -34.06
N ALA A 481 2.26 -33.48 -33.08
CA ALA A 481 1.39 -32.32 -33.34
C ALA A 481 2.17 -31.06 -33.74
N PHE A 482 3.34 -30.85 -33.15
CA PHE A 482 4.07 -29.58 -33.27
C PHE A 482 5.48 -29.73 -33.85
N GLY A 483 5.93 -30.94 -34.18
CA GLY A 483 7.28 -31.19 -34.70
C GLY A 483 8.39 -31.08 -33.65
N GLY A 484 8.03 -31.21 -32.37
CA GLY A 484 8.97 -31.20 -31.24
C GLY A 484 8.81 -29.99 -30.33
N VAL A 485 9.47 -30.02 -29.17
CA VAL A 485 9.29 -28.99 -28.13
C VAL A 485 9.94 -27.66 -28.47
N ASP A 486 11.06 -27.66 -29.18
CA ASP A 486 11.66 -26.41 -29.64
C ASP A 486 10.73 -25.68 -30.61
N ARG A 487 10.09 -26.44 -31.51
CA ARG A 487 9.10 -25.90 -32.44
C ARG A 487 7.78 -25.54 -31.75
N LEU A 488 7.43 -26.21 -30.64
CA LEU A 488 6.31 -25.82 -29.76
C LEU A 488 6.59 -24.50 -29.02
N ARG A 489 7.81 -24.36 -28.48
CA ARG A 489 8.28 -23.14 -27.79
C ARG A 489 8.33 -21.96 -28.74
N LEU A 490 8.64 -22.23 -30.01
CA LEU A 490 8.59 -21.31 -31.13
C LEU A 490 7.22 -21.30 -31.82
N ASN A 491 6.20 -22.03 -31.36
CA ASN A 491 5.05 -22.37 -32.21
C ASN A 491 4.24 -21.14 -32.61
N LYS A 492 4.58 -20.70 -33.81
CA LYS A 492 3.97 -19.67 -34.60
C LYS A 492 2.81 -20.23 -35.46
N ASN A 493 2.41 -21.52 -35.32
CA ASN A 493 1.26 -22.11 -36.02
C ASN A 493 -0.10 -21.77 -35.39
N LEU A 494 -0.37 -20.48 -35.16
CA LEU A 494 -1.74 -20.00 -34.99
C LEU A 494 -2.43 -19.75 -36.35
N THR A 495 -1.73 -19.93 -37.47
CA THR A 495 -2.25 -19.53 -38.79
C THR A 495 -2.03 -20.50 -39.96
N SER A 496 -1.27 -21.60 -39.84
CA SER A 496 -1.00 -22.47 -41.00
C SER A 496 -1.53 -23.90 -40.85
N LYS A 497 -2.85 -24.03 -40.97
CA LYS A 497 -3.51 -25.15 -41.67
C LYS A 497 -4.99 -24.85 -41.84
N SER A 498 -5.27 -24.03 -42.84
CA SER A 498 -6.56 -24.08 -43.52
C SER A 498 -6.33 -23.76 -44.99
N SER A 499 -6.12 -24.82 -45.76
CA SER A 499 -6.61 -24.87 -47.13
C SER A 499 -8.02 -25.44 -47.08
N TYR A 500 -8.96 -24.86 -46.32
CA TYR A 500 -10.39 -25.13 -46.47
C TYR A 500 -11.22 -23.92 -46.02
N SER A 501 -12.03 -23.46 -46.96
CA SER A 501 -12.99 -22.36 -46.88
C SER A 501 -13.65 -22.13 -45.52
N GLN A 502 -13.82 -20.84 -45.19
CA GLN A 502 -14.87 -20.29 -44.33
C GLN A 502 -15.05 -21.02 -42.99
N ASP A 503 -14.31 -20.60 -41.96
CA ASP A 503 -14.84 -20.49 -40.59
C ASP A 503 -13.85 -19.76 -39.67
N SER A 504 -14.13 -18.48 -39.42
CA SER A 504 -13.35 -17.57 -38.57
C SER A 504 -13.58 -17.80 -37.06
N GLN A 505 -13.66 -19.05 -36.60
CA GLN A 505 -13.94 -19.39 -35.19
C GLN A 505 -12.86 -20.25 -34.49
N VAL A 506 -11.80 -20.67 -35.19
CA VAL A 506 -10.87 -21.68 -34.66
C VAL A 506 -9.74 -21.10 -33.79
N CYS A 507 -9.47 -19.79 -33.82
CA CYS A 507 -8.38 -19.18 -33.05
C CYS A 507 -8.65 -19.19 -31.52
N CYS A 508 -9.94 -19.14 -31.12
CA CYS A 508 -10.33 -19.23 -29.70
C CYS A 508 -10.23 -20.66 -29.15
N GLN A 509 -10.31 -21.71 -29.96
CA GLN A 509 -10.32 -23.10 -29.48
C GLN A 509 -8.94 -23.62 -29.06
N SER A 510 -7.85 -23.10 -29.64
CA SER A 510 -6.48 -23.54 -29.26
C SER A 510 -6.04 -22.93 -27.92
N PHE A 511 -6.47 -21.69 -27.64
CA PHE A 511 -6.31 -21.06 -26.33
C PHE A 511 -7.26 -21.68 -25.28
N HIS A 512 -8.47 -22.08 -25.70
CA HIS A 512 -9.40 -22.79 -24.83
C HIS A 512 -8.91 -24.20 -24.47
N GLY A 513 -8.26 -24.91 -25.40
CA GLY A 513 -7.68 -26.25 -25.15
C GLY A 513 -6.47 -26.23 -24.21
N LEU A 514 -5.59 -25.23 -24.30
CA LEU A 514 -4.48 -25.06 -23.34
C LEU A 514 -4.96 -24.60 -21.96
N MET A 515 -6.02 -23.79 -21.89
CA MET A 515 -6.66 -23.38 -20.64
C MET A 515 -7.49 -24.51 -20.00
N GLU A 516 -8.16 -25.36 -20.79
CA GLU A 516 -8.86 -26.56 -20.32
C GLU A 516 -7.89 -27.62 -19.80
N PHE A 517 -6.71 -27.77 -20.42
CA PHE A 517 -5.65 -28.64 -19.89
C PHE A 517 -5.11 -28.15 -18.54
N SER A 518 -5.05 -26.82 -18.34
CA SER A 518 -4.69 -26.21 -17.05
C SER A 518 -5.78 -26.36 -15.98
N GLN A 519 -7.05 -26.56 -16.35
CA GLN A 519 -8.18 -26.71 -15.41
C GLN A 519 -8.55 -28.18 -15.14
N SER A 520 -7.98 -29.13 -15.90
CA SER A 520 -8.29 -30.56 -15.81
C SER A 520 -7.13 -31.44 -15.34
N ALA A 521 -5.97 -30.86 -15.03
CA ALA A 521 -4.89 -31.57 -14.34
C ALA A 521 -5.23 -31.67 -12.83
N PRO A 522 -5.16 -32.87 -12.21
CA PRO A 522 -5.43 -33.07 -10.78
C PRO A 522 -4.44 -32.34 -9.86
#